data_AF-A0A661M6Z8-F1
#
_entry.id   AF-A0A661M6Z8-F1
#
_cell.length_a   1.000
_cell.length_b   1.000
_cell.length_c   1.000
_cell.angle_alpha   90.00
_cell.angle_beta   90.00
_cell.angle_gamma   90.00
#
_symmetry.space_group_name_H-M   'P 1'
#
loop_
_entity.id
_entity.type
_entity.pdbx_description
1 polymer ?
#
loop_
_entity_poly.entity_id
_entity_poly.type
_entity_poly.pdbx_seq_one_letter_code
_entity_poly.pdbx_strand_id
1 'polypeptide(L)'
;MPTGDRKPTSASLGDVLKGLLEAGVDFTKLFAFLKSVEAVHRRLDDKLIEPKKRDLLGKGHVLLKIWIGPLDILEAIEGGRSYEGLLEHTIEIDFRGHRPQVLGLKTLIEVKKISTDPNDNQRLPVLKETLRQLVMPSPRPKKGDSNWILVQQ
;
A
#
# COMPACT_ATOMS: atom_id res chain seq x y z
N MET A 1 -27.58 19.19 25.17
CA MET A 1 -26.14 19.39 24.90
C MET A 1 -25.83 18.67 23.60
N PRO A 2 -25.51 19.32 22.47
CA PRO A 2 -25.29 18.61 21.22
C PRO A 2 -23.85 18.10 21.17
N THR A 3 -23.70 16.78 21.09
CA THR A 3 -22.45 16.10 20.75
C THR A 3 -22.17 16.34 19.27
N GLY A 4 -21.16 17.15 18.98
CA GLY A 4 -20.73 17.42 17.61
C GLY A 4 -20.08 16.18 17.01
N ASP A 5 -20.81 15.50 16.14
CA ASP A 5 -20.30 14.51 15.19
C ASP A 5 -19.32 15.19 14.22
N ARG A 6 -18.08 15.40 14.65
CA ARG A 6 -16.98 15.71 13.71
C ARG A 6 -16.53 14.41 13.08
N LYS A 7 -17.14 14.10 11.95
CA LYS A 7 -16.59 13.15 10.97
C LYS A 7 -15.19 13.66 10.58
N PRO A 8 -14.11 12.87 10.69
CA PRO A 8 -12.80 13.33 10.25
C PRO A 8 -12.87 13.59 8.75
N THR A 9 -12.61 14.84 8.36
CA THR A 9 -12.48 15.23 6.96
C THR A 9 -11.16 14.62 6.46
N SER A 10 -11.21 13.38 5.96
CA SER A 10 -10.08 12.78 5.25
C SER A 10 -9.87 13.58 3.96
N ALA A 11 -8.80 14.37 3.90
CA ALA A 11 -8.39 15.03 2.68
C ALA A 11 -8.14 13.97 1.60
N SER A 12 -8.59 14.21 0.37
CA SER A 12 -8.26 13.32 -0.74
C SER A 12 -6.77 13.42 -1.08
N LEU A 13 -6.18 12.40 -1.72
CA LEU A 13 -4.79 12.51 -2.18
C LEU A 13 -4.61 13.74 -3.10
N GLY A 14 -5.61 14.07 -3.92
CA GLY A 14 -5.59 15.30 -4.72
C GLY A 14 -5.49 16.57 -3.87
N ASP A 15 -6.23 16.63 -2.76
CA ASP A 15 -6.17 17.76 -1.82
C ASP A 15 -4.82 17.85 -1.10
N VAL A 16 -4.24 16.69 -0.75
CA VAL A 16 -2.93 16.64 -0.10
C VAL A 16 -1.82 17.01 -1.07
N LEU A 17 -1.85 16.48 -2.29
CA LEU A 17 -0.88 16.85 -3.32
C LEU A 17 -0.98 18.34 -3.67
N LYS A 18 -2.19 18.89 -3.68
CA LYS A 18 -2.42 20.33 -3.86
C LYS A 18 -1.88 21.14 -2.67
N GLY A 19 -2.17 20.73 -1.43
CA GLY A 19 -1.65 21.37 -0.23
C GLY A 19 -0.13 21.29 -0.10
N LEU A 20 0.46 20.17 -0.51
CA LEU A 20 1.91 19.97 -0.59
C LEU A 20 2.50 20.88 -1.69
N LEU A 21 1.84 21.03 -2.84
CA LEU A 21 2.27 21.96 -3.89
C LEU A 21 2.21 23.41 -3.42
N GLU A 22 1.15 23.79 -2.70
CA GLU A 22 0.98 25.11 -2.06
C GLU A 22 2.03 25.35 -0.95
N ALA A 23 2.45 24.27 -0.26
CA ALA A 23 3.54 24.27 0.71
C ALA A 23 4.95 24.18 0.08
N GLY A 24 5.06 24.21 -1.26
CA GLY A 24 6.35 24.21 -1.96
C GLY A 24 7.03 22.83 -2.05
N VAL A 25 6.30 21.74 -1.81
CA VAL A 25 6.81 20.37 -1.95
C VAL A 25 6.99 20.02 -3.42
N ASP A 26 8.20 19.59 -3.73
CA ASP A 26 8.66 19.42 -5.09
C ASP A 26 8.32 18.04 -5.67
N PHE A 27 7.30 17.99 -6.54
CA PHE A 27 6.97 16.80 -7.32
C PHE A 27 7.94 16.50 -8.45
N THR A 28 8.93 17.37 -8.71
CA THR A 28 9.95 17.16 -9.74
C THR A 28 10.68 15.84 -9.52
N LYS A 29 10.93 15.44 -8.27
CA LYS A 29 11.54 14.13 -7.97
C LYS A 29 10.69 12.96 -8.44
N LEU A 30 9.38 13.01 -8.22
CA LEU A 30 8.45 11.95 -8.67
C LEU A 30 8.38 11.91 -10.21
N PHE A 31 8.22 13.06 -10.87
CA PHE A 31 8.18 13.10 -12.33
C PHE A 31 9.52 12.69 -12.97
N ALA A 32 10.65 13.12 -12.39
CA ALA A 32 11.97 12.70 -12.83
C ALA A 32 12.12 11.17 -12.68
N PHE A 33 11.66 10.60 -11.57
CA PHE A 33 11.64 9.16 -11.38
C PHE A 33 10.77 8.46 -12.44
N LEU A 34 9.50 8.85 -12.60
CA LEU A 34 8.57 8.25 -13.56
C LEU A 34 9.12 8.31 -14.99
N LYS A 35 9.78 9.42 -15.36
CA LYS A 35 10.47 9.55 -16.64
C LYS A 35 11.68 8.62 -16.75
N SER A 36 12.49 8.51 -15.70
CA SER A 36 13.68 7.63 -15.69
C SER A 36 13.36 6.15 -15.81
N VAL A 37 12.15 5.73 -15.44
CA VAL A 37 11.68 4.35 -15.55
C VAL A 37 10.76 4.11 -16.75
N GLU A 38 10.68 5.10 -17.65
CA GLU A 38 9.84 5.06 -18.86
C GLU A 38 8.38 4.70 -18.54
N ALA A 39 7.84 5.30 -17.47
CA ALA A 39 6.48 5.01 -17.04
C ALA A 39 5.46 5.44 -18.11
N VAL A 40 4.57 4.51 -18.45
CA VAL A 40 3.44 4.75 -19.35
C VAL A 40 2.14 4.28 -18.71
N HIS A 41 1.01 4.89 -19.08
CA HIS A 41 -0.30 4.44 -18.63
C HIS A 41 -0.56 2.99 -19.04
N ARG A 42 -1.04 2.17 -18.09
CA ARG A 42 -1.46 0.79 -18.35
C ARG A 42 -2.84 0.79 -19.00
N ARG A 43 -2.89 0.46 -20.29
CA ARG A 43 -4.09 0.56 -21.13
C ARG A 43 -4.34 -0.73 -21.88
N LEU A 44 -5.57 -0.88 -22.38
CA LEU A 44 -5.98 -1.99 -23.25
C LEU A 44 -5.56 -1.75 -24.71
N ASP A 45 -5.27 -0.50 -25.08
CA ASP A 45 -4.73 -0.14 -26.40
C ASP A 45 -3.19 -0.12 -26.38
N ASP A 46 -2.58 -0.23 -27.56
CA ASP A 46 -1.11 -0.21 -27.71
C ASP A 46 -0.51 1.22 -27.63
N LYS A 47 -1.27 2.19 -27.11
CA LYS A 47 -0.82 3.58 -27.06
C LYS A 47 0.08 3.80 -25.85
N LEU A 48 1.31 4.25 -26.13
CA LEU A 48 2.25 4.69 -25.11
C LEU A 48 1.95 6.14 -24.73
N ILE A 49 1.39 6.34 -23.53
CA ILE A 49 1.05 7.66 -23.01
C ILE A 49 1.79 7.87 -21.70
N GLU A 50 2.67 8.87 -21.66
CA GLU A 50 3.37 9.27 -20.44
C GLU A 50 2.41 9.90 -19.41
N PRO A 51 2.62 9.66 -18.10
CA PRO A 51 1.85 10.32 -17.05
C PRO A 51 2.18 11.80 -16.98
N LYS A 52 1.14 12.63 -16.99
CA LYS A 52 1.23 14.09 -16.90
C LYS A 52 0.86 14.56 -15.51
N LYS A 53 1.23 15.81 -15.18
CA LYS A 53 0.93 16.42 -13.88
C LYS A 53 -0.55 16.37 -13.50
N ARG A 54 -1.43 16.66 -14.45
CA ARG A 54 -2.89 16.58 -14.25
C ARG A 54 -3.39 15.16 -13.91
N ASP A 55 -2.66 14.12 -14.33
CA ASP A 55 -3.08 12.75 -14.11
C ASP A 55 -2.85 12.38 -12.64
N LEU A 56 -1.73 12.83 -12.04
CA LEU A 56 -1.43 12.65 -10.61
C LEU A 56 -2.21 13.59 -9.70
N LEU A 57 -2.58 14.77 -10.18
CA LEU A 57 -3.39 15.74 -9.42
C LEU A 57 -4.90 15.50 -9.55
N GLY A 58 -5.30 14.65 -10.50
CA GLY A 58 -6.68 14.27 -10.71
C GLY A 58 -7.20 13.34 -9.62
N LYS A 59 -8.52 13.23 -9.53
CA LYS A 59 -9.15 12.18 -8.72
C LYS A 59 -9.04 10.84 -9.45
N GLY A 60 -8.76 9.77 -8.73
CA GLY A 60 -8.69 8.40 -9.22
C GLY A 60 -7.33 7.73 -9.03
N HIS A 61 -7.22 6.53 -9.59
CA HIS A 61 -5.97 5.76 -9.61
C HIS A 61 -5.21 6.03 -10.90
N VAL A 62 -3.90 6.16 -10.79
CA VAL A 62 -2.99 6.25 -11.92
C VAL A 62 -2.26 4.92 -12.03
N LEU A 63 -2.74 4.09 -12.95
CA LEU A 63 -2.23 2.75 -13.19
C LEU A 63 -1.17 2.79 -14.29
N LEU A 64 0.07 2.48 -13.94
CA LEU A 64 1.22 2.60 -14.84
C LEU A 64 1.82 1.23 -15.13
N LYS A 65 2.56 1.18 -16.23
CA LYS A 65 3.47 0.12 -16.61
C LYS A 65 4.86 0.73 -16.70
N ILE A 66 5.82 0.07 -16.09
CA ILE A 66 7.25 0.35 -16.18
C ILE A 66 7.96 -0.93 -16.63
N TRP A 67 9.24 -0.84 -16.98
CA TRP A 67 10.00 -1.97 -17.52
C TRP A 67 10.09 -3.18 -16.57
N ILE A 68 10.02 -2.96 -15.24
CA ILE A 68 10.07 -4.03 -14.22
C ILE A 68 8.68 -4.54 -13.78
N GLY A 69 7.59 -3.99 -14.35
CA GLY A 69 6.23 -4.43 -14.04
C GLY A 69 5.21 -3.29 -13.85
N PRO A 70 4.03 -3.59 -13.30
CA PRO A 70 3.01 -2.60 -13.01
C PRO A 70 3.41 -1.70 -11.84
N LEU A 71 3.03 -0.42 -11.89
CA LEU A 71 3.15 0.55 -10.80
C LEU A 71 1.84 1.32 -10.66
N ASP A 72 1.17 1.17 -9.52
CA ASP A 72 -0.13 1.79 -9.28
C ASP A 72 -0.01 2.89 -8.23
N ILE A 73 -0.45 4.11 -8.57
CA ILE A 73 -0.51 5.26 -7.67
C ILE A 73 -1.99 5.48 -7.34
N LEU A 74 -2.35 5.34 -6.06
CA LEU A 74 -3.74 5.28 -5.63
C LEU A 74 -4.10 6.51 -4.80
N GLU A 75 -5.17 7.21 -5.19
CA GLU A 75 -5.76 8.29 -4.37
C GLU A 75 -6.30 7.79 -3.01
N ALA A 76 -6.98 6.66 -3.04
CA ALA A 76 -7.52 6.00 -1.86
C ALA A 76 -7.57 4.50 -2.11
N ILE A 77 -7.66 3.71 -1.04
CA ILE A 77 -7.90 2.27 -1.12
C ILE A 77 -9.31 1.92 -0.63
N GLU A 78 -9.62 0.62 -0.53
CA GLU A 78 -10.93 0.12 -0.11
C GLU A 78 -11.43 0.80 1.17
N GLY A 79 -12.71 1.17 1.15
CA GLY A 79 -13.33 1.96 2.22
C GLY A 79 -12.98 3.46 2.16
N GLY A 80 -12.36 3.95 1.08
CA GLY A 80 -12.07 5.37 0.87
C GLY A 80 -10.92 5.90 1.72
N ARG A 81 -10.00 5.02 2.15
CA ARG A 81 -8.88 5.40 3.03
C ARG A 81 -7.81 6.13 2.23
N SER A 82 -7.56 7.40 2.56
CA SER A 82 -6.51 8.23 1.97
C SER A 82 -5.13 7.89 2.56
N TYR A 83 -4.08 8.44 1.95
CA TYR A 83 -2.70 8.27 2.42
C TYR A 83 -2.52 8.72 3.89
N GLU A 84 -3.07 9.87 4.26
CA GLU A 84 -2.97 10.45 5.60
C GLU A 84 -3.68 9.57 6.62
N GLY A 85 -4.85 9.04 6.24
CA GLY A 85 -5.60 8.11 7.09
C GLY A 85 -4.92 6.74 7.25
N LEU A 86 -3.92 6.42 6.43
CA LEU A 86 -3.18 5.17 6.50
C LEU A 86 -1.81 5.30 7.18
N LEU A 87 -1.25 6.52 7.24
CA LEU A 87 0.09 6.80 7.76
C LEU A 87 0.30 6.23 9.18
N GLU A 88 -0.66 6.42 10.08
CA GLU A 88 -0.64 5.89 11.46
C GLU A 88 -0.72 4.35 11.53
N HIS A 89 -1.06 3.70 10.43
CA HIS A 89 -1.21 2.26 10.31
C HIS A 89 -0.07 1.62 9.50
N THR A 90 0.95 2.40 9.14
CA THR A 90 2.13 1.89 8.47
C THR A 90 3.21 1.43 9.46
N ILE A 91 4.03 0.49 9.00
CA ILE A 91 5.26 0.07 9.67
C ILE A 91 6.42 0.27 8.69
N GLU A 92 7.60 0.59 9.22
CA GLU A 92 8.83 0.57 8.44
C GLU A 92 9.38 -0.86 8.38
N ILE A 93 9.81 -1.31 7.21
CA ILE A 93 10.48 -2.60 7.04
C ILE A 93 11.87 -2.37 6.46
N ASP A 94 12.85 -3.19 6.83
CA ASP A 94 14.11 -3.27 6.09
C ASP A 94 13.92 -4.18 4.89
N PHE A 95 14.08 -3.62 3.70
CA PHE A 95 14.05 -4.34 2.45
C PHE A 95 15.22 -3.94 1.57
N ARG A 96 16.21 -4.84 1.47
CA ARG A 96 17.42 -4.66 0.64
C ARG A 96 18.18 -3.37 0.99
N GLY A 97 18.24 -3.00 2.27
CA GLY A 97 18.91 -1.78 2.72
C GLY A 97 18.08 -0.50 2.55
N HIS A 98 16.85 -0.61 2.07
CA HIS A 98 15.88 0.47 2.04
C HIS A 98 14.84 0.29 3.14
N ARG A 99 14.25 1.41 3.57
CA ARG A 99 13.29 1.46 4.66
C ARG A 99 11.93 2.01 4.20
N PRO A 100 11.20 1.28 3.31
CA PRO A 100 9.88 1.73 2.90
C PRO A 100 8.87 1.60 4.04
N GLN A 101 7.87 2.48 4.02
CA GLN A 101 6.66 2.33 4.83
C GLN A 101 5.69 1.39 4.11
N VAL A 102 5.19 0.40 4.84
CA VAL A 102 4.20 -0.57 4.35
C VAL A 102 3.02 -0.63 5.29
N LEU A 103 1.85 -0.98 4.77
CA LEU A 103 0.66 -1.11 5.60
C LEU A 103 0.82 -2.27 6.59
N GLY A 104 0.53 -2.00 7.86
CA GLY A 104 0.57 -3.02 8.91
C GLY A 104 -0.43 -4.15 8.62
N LEU A 105 -0.04 -5.38 9.00
CA LEU A 105 -0.80 -6.58 8.65
C LEU A 105 -2.25 -6.57 9.17
N LYS A 106 -2.50 -5.98 10.34
CA LYS A 106 -3.84 -5.82 10.90
C LYS A 106 -4.74 -4.99 9.96
N THR A 107 -4.25 -3.82 9.56
CA THR A 107 -4.99 -2.90 8.68
C THR A 107 -5.13 -3.49 7.27
N LEU A 108 -4.11 -4.18 6.76
CA LEU A 108 -4.19 -4.89 5.49
C LEU A 108 -5.31 -5.95 5.49
N ILE A 109 -5.48 -6.71 6.57
CA ILE A 109 -6.58 -7.67 6.73
C ILE A 109 -7.94 -6.96 6.74
N GLU A 110 -8.05 -5.82 7.42
CA GLU A 110 -9.30 -5.05 7.47
C GLU A 110 -9.71 -4.53 6.08
N VAL A 111 -8.74 -3.99 5.32
CA VAL A 111 -8.92 -3.55 3.94
C VAL A 111 -9.35 -4.71 3.05
N LYS A 112 -8.67 -5.86 3.12
CA LYS A 112 -8.99 -7.01 2.27
C LYS A 112 -10.31 -7.70 2.62
N LYS A 113 -10.79 -7.61 3.86
CA LYS A 113 -12.10 -8.18 4.26
C LYS A 113 -13.29 -7.52 3.57
N ILE A 114 -13.16 -6.24 3.21
CA ILE A 114 -14.22 -5.48 2.54
C ILE A 114 -14.07 -5.48 1.01
N SER A 115 -12.99 -6.09 0.50
CA SER A 115 -12.73 -6.22 -0.93
C SER A 115 -13.71 -7.20 -1.57
N THR A 116 -14.22 -6.84 -2.74
CA THR A 116 -15.05 -7.73 -3.56
C THR A 116 -14.22 -8.62 -4.48
N ASP A 117 -12.88 -8.47 -4.52
CA ASP A 117 -11.98 -9.30 -5.32
C ASP A 117 -11.88 -10.72 -4.70
N PRO A 118 -12.24 -11.79 -5.45
CA PRO A 118 -12.09 -13.16 -5.01
C PRO A 118 -10.67 -13.53 -4.57
N ASN A 119 -9.65 -12.94 -5.21
CA ASN A 119 -8.25 -13.20 -4.87
C ASN A 119 -7.87 -12.64 -3.50
N ASP A 120 -8.50 -11.56 -3.07
CA ASP A 120 -8.27 -11.00 -1.73
C ASP A 120 -8.85 -11.91 -0.67
N ASN A 121 -10.07 -12.41 -0.90
CA ASN A 121 -10.71 -13.36 -0.01
C ASN A 121 -9.90 -14.66 0.15
N GLN A 122 -9.30 -15.17 -0.93
CA GLN A 122 -8.44 -16.35 -0.88
C GLN A 122 -7.16 -16.13 -0.06
N ARG A 123 -6.64 -14.90 0.01
CA ARG A 123 -5.40 -14.60 0.75
C ARG A 123 -5.64 -14.32 2.25
N LEU A 124 -6.88 -13.99 2.64
CA LEU A 124 -7.22 -13.66 4.03
C LEU A 124 -6.81 -14.73 5.07
N PRO A 125 -6.98 -16.06 4.84
CA PRO A 125 -6.58 -17.06 5.82
C PRO A 125 -5.08 -17.01 6.15
N VAL A 126 -4.24 -16.87 5.12
CA VAL A 126 -2.78 -16.77 5.27
C VAL A 126 -2.41 -15.51 6.07
N LEU A 127 -2.99 -14.36 5.71
CA LEU A 127 -2.70 -13.10 6.40
C LEU A 127 -3.09 -13.16 7.90
N LYS A 128 -4.25 -13.74 8.21
CA LYS A 128 -4.72 -13.93 9.60
C LYS A 128 -3.78 -14.84 10.39
N GLU A 129 -3.35 -15.94 9.79
CA GLU A 129 -2.43 -16.86 10.44
C GLU A 129 -1.06 -16.22 10.67
N THR A 130 -0.52 -15.48 9.69
CA THR A 130 0.71 -14.72 9.85
C THR A 130 0.60 -13.73 11.02
N LEU A 131 -0.53 -13.03 11.15
CA LEU A 131 -0.76 -12.14 12.29
C LEU A 131 -0.81 -12.90 13.62
N ARG A 132 -1.47 -14.06 13.66
CA ARG A 132 -1.54 -14.92 14.85
C ARG A 132 -0.15 -15.35 15.30
N GLN A 133 0.72 -15.77 14.38
CA GLN A 133 2.09 -16.20 14.71
C GLN A 133 2.98 -15.06 15.19
N LEU A 134 2.75 -13.83 14.72
CA LEU A 134 3.47 -12.65 15.21
C LEU A 134 3.06 -12.26 16.63
N VAL A 135 1.76 -12.34 16.94
CA VAL A 135 1.21 -11.95 18.26
C VAL A 135 1.41 -13.06 19.30
N MET A 136 1.26 -14.31 18.89
CA MET A 136 1.46 -15.50 19.72
C MET A 136 2.52 -16.37 19.04
N PRO A 137 3.82 -16.01 19.15
CA PRO A 137 4.87 -16.86 18.65
C PRO A 137 4.74 -18.23 19.29
N SER A 138 4.65 -19.27 18.46
CA SER A 138 4.65 -20.64 18.94
C SER A 138 5.86 -20.83 19.88
N PRO A 139 5.74 -21.57 21.01
CA PRO A 139 6.86 -21.80 21.89
C PRO A 139 8.04 -22.30 21.05
N ARG A 140 9.13 -21.53 21.00
CA ARG A 140 10.35 -22.00 20.34
C ARG A 140 10.72 -23.33 21.02
N PRO A 141 10.89 -24.43 20.27
CA PRO A 141 11.35 -25.68 20.87
C PRO A 141 12.65 -25.39 21.62
N LYS A 142 12.74 -25.87 22.86
CA LYS A 142 13.93 -25.62 23.66
C LYS A 142 15.08 -26.40 23.03
N LYS A 143 16.27 -25.82 23.00
CA LYS A 143 17.48 -26.51 22.54
C LYS A 143 17.67 -27.75 23.43
N GLY A 144 17.31 -28.93 22.91
CA GLY A 144 17.20 -30.18 23.67
C GLY A 144 15.98 -31.05 23.32
N ASP A 145 15.00 -30.52 22.58
CA ASP A 145 13.85 -31.32 22.13
C ASP A 145 14.26 -32.21 20.93
N SER A 146 14.71 -33.43 21.23
CA SER A 146 15.33 -34.43 20.34
C SER A 146 14.46 -34.99 19.19
N ASN A 147 13.38 -34.31 18.78
CA ASN A 147 12.38 -34.91 17.87
C ASN A 147 12.26 -34.25 16.48
N TRP A 148 13.28 -33.54 15.99
CA TRP A 148 13.25 -32.88 14.67
C TRP A 148 14.26 -33.40 13.65
N ILE A 149 14.90 -34.55 13.88
CA ILE A 149 15.54 -35.28 12.79
C ILE A 149 14.49 -36.24 12.25
N LEU A 150 13.72 -35.85 11.24
CA LEU A 150 13.02 -36.72 10.25
C LEU A 150 11.94 -35.96 9.47
N VAL A 151 12.26 -34.81 8.87
CA VAL A 151 11.54 -34.38 7.65
C VAL A 151 12.51 -33.66 6.72
N GLN A 152 13.46 -34.41 6.16
CA GLN A 152 14.00 -34.15 4.82
C GLN A 152 14.35 -35.51 4.19
N GLN A 153 13.41 -36.03 3.40
CA GLN A 153 13.68 -36.88 2.24
C GLN A 153 12.81 -36.37 1.10
#